data_AF-M0BRR6-F1
#
_entry.id   AF-M0BRR6-F1
#
_cell.length_a   1.000
_cell.length_b   1.000
_cell.length_c   1.000
_cell.angle_alpha   90.00
_cell.angle_beta   90.00
_cell.angle_gamma   90.00
#
_symmetry.space_group_name_H-M   'P 1'
#
loop_
_entity.id
_entity.type
_entity.pdbx_description
1 polymer ?
#
loop_
_entity_poly.entity_id
_entity_poly.type
_entity_poly.pdbx_seq_one_letter_code
_entity_poly.pdbx_strand_id
1 'polypeptide(L)'
;MIDRLDDSLSDALEWLQRVGSPGTADDASEAGSDRTEADGDRRSAGDDGGEGDADAANRASDTDAGDGTDDRGDWEAVESPTSRTLHGVVHGQDGPYACGEGGLLLHRTGDGWRVVLERGPGVSENTLRSIAATDDGCRLWFAGDSGALGFYDVADGHLSDYSAPMEKTSTWEAIAVAGRTGEERVRIANGSGEVLDCTVEDGCPVWGEVVEPGGGSTIPGITAGPDGFYAIDTSGGAYREAAAGDATAGGTDGSTERDPRDGEPADTEPTDTEPTDEWDRIGVRNAQVDFQDVWAGDESVFIAGADGIAYRYDPDCENWTPLHVGQGALQAIRSRGTDTVAVANGGRIYERAASVRWTELDAPTEQSLLGLALARSSADSDGLGTVPVDVAVGAGGAILECGRRERPTDGDRRD
;
A
#
# COMPACT_ATOMS: atom_id res chain seq x y z
N MET A 1 38.86 24.76 34.59
CA MET A 1 38.26 24.48 33.27
C MET A 1 36.78 24.19 33.49
N ILE A 2 36.08 25.21 33.99
CA ILE A 2 34.64 25.33 34.19
C ILE A 2 34.43 26.82 33.98
N ASP A 3 33.84 27.19 32.85
CA ASP A 3 33.22 28.50 32.54
C ASP A 3 33.05 28.59 31.02
N ARG A 4 31.86 28.20 30.54
CA ARG A 4 31.22 28.66 29.28
C ARG A 4 29.94 27.87 28.97
N LEU A 5 28.93 28.00 29.83
CA LEU A 5 27.57 27.49 29.54
C LEU A 5 26.43 28.48 29.92
N ASP A 6 26.73 29.74 30.26
CA ASP A 6 25.68 30.66 30.77
C ASP A 6 25.02 31.58 29.73
N ASP A 7 25.59 31.77 28.53
CA ASP A 7 25.04 32.76 27.58
C ASP A 7 23.83 32.26 26.78
N SER A 8 23.60 30.94 26.68
CA SER A 8 22.52 30.39 25.83
C SER A 8 21.14 30.35 26.52
N LEU A 9 21.07 30.42 27.85
CA LEU A 9 19.81 30.33 28.59
C LEU A 9 19.16 31.70 28.80
N SER A 10 19.94 32.77 28.73
CA SER A 10 19.46 34.14 28.87
C SER A 10 18.61 34.56 27.65
N ASP A 11 19.03 34.17 26.45
CA ASP A 11 18.31 34.46 25.19
C ASP A 11 16.98 33.68 25.08
N ALA A 12 16.91 32.47 25.65
CA ALA A 12 15.69 31.66 25.67
C ALA A 12 14.62 32.22 26.63
N LEU A 13 15.04 32.88 27.71
CA LEU A 13 14.13 33.47 28.71
C LEU A 13 13.58 34.85 28.30
N GLU A 14 14.30 35.63 27.49
CA GLU A 14 13.78 36.89 26.92
C GLU A 14 12.71 36.65 25.86
N TRP A 15 12.78 35.54 25.11
CA TRP A 15 11.77 35.20 24.11
C TRP A 15 10.42 34.82 24.73
N LEU A 16 10.45 34.06 25.84
CA LEU A 16 9.25 33.62 26.57
C LEU A 16 8.51 34.77 27.30
N GLN A 17 9.16 35.90 27.57
CA GLN A 17 8.51 37.09 28.15
C GLN A 17 7.87 38.01 27.10
N ARG A 18 8.15 37.79 25.81
CA ARG A 18 7.74 38.67 24.71
C ARG A 18 6.45 38.23 24.00
N VAL A 19 6.02 36.98 24.19
CA VAL A 19 4.79 36.44 23.59
C VAL A 19 3.76 36.25 24.70
N GLY A 20 3.13 37.34 25.12
CA GLY A 20 2.03 37.31 26.07
C GLY A 20 0.82 36.57 25.51
N SER A 21 0.17 35.75 26.35
CA SER A 21 -1.17 35.23 26.08
C SER A 21 -2.19 36.37 25.94
N PRO A 22 -3.16 36.22 25.04
CA PRO A 22 -4.56 36.12 25.46
C PRO A 22 -5.31 35.07 24.60
N GLY A 23 -6.44 34.49 24.97
CA GLY A 23 -7.47 34.87 25.93
C GLY A 23 -8.82 34.48 25.30
N THR A 24 -9.61 33.73 26.04
CA THR A 24 -11.00 33.30 25.74
C THR A 24 -11.95 34.46 25.46
N ALA A 25 -12.87 34.31 24.49
CA ALA A 25 -14.21 34.91 24.53
C ALA A 25 -15.15 34.30 23.47
N ASP A 26 -16.28 33.79 23.96
CA ASP A 26 -17.56 33.63 23.25
C ASP A 26 -18.01 34.94 22.57
N ASP A 27 -18.78 34.88 21.49
CA ASP A 27 -20.21 35.30 21.49
C ASP A 27 -20.87 35.06 20.12
N ALA A 28 -22.17 34.78 20.17
CA ALA A 28 -23.09 34.58 19.07
C ALA A 28 -23.52 35.92 18.43
N SER A 29 -23.94 35.88 17.16
CA SER A 29 -25.06 36.71 16.69
C SER A 29 -25.60 36.27 15.33
N GLU A 30 -26.92 36.13 15.30
CA GLU A 30 -27.80 35.84 14.18
C GLU A 30 -27.88 36.94 13.10
N ALA A 31 -28.49 36.53 11.98
CA ALA A 31 -29.56 37.23 11.24
C ALA A 31 -29.27 37.86 9.87
N GLY A 32 -30.19 37.58 8.94
CA GLY A 32 -30.49 38.36 7.73
C GLY A 32 -30.33 37.58 6.43
N SER A 33 -31.26 36.68 6.07
CA SER A 33 -32.43 36.93 5.21
C SER A 33 -32.15 37.71 3.91
N ASP A 34 -32.33 37.08 2.74
CA ASP A 34 -33.38 37.54 1.82
C ASP A 34 -33.82 36.43 0.84
N ARG A 35 -35.10 36.54 0.47
CA ARG A 35 -35.93 35.60 -0.26
C ARG A 35 -35.87 35.87 -1.76
N THR A 36 -36.11 34.86 -2.59
CA THR A 36 -37.08 35.03 -3.69
C THR A 36 -37.74 33.68 -4.04
N GLU A 37 -39.05 33.63 -3.82
CA GLU A 37 -39.97 32.59 -4.28
C GLU A 37 -40.33 32.81 -5.76
N ALA A 38 -40.58 31.73 -6.50
CA ALA A 38 -41.66 31.70 -7.49
C ALA A 38 -42.09 30.26 -7.80
N ASP A 39 -43.34 29.99 -7.45
CA ASP A 39 -44.14 28.77 -7.62
C ASP A 39 -44.38 28.32 -9.06
N GLY A 40 -44.76 27.05 -9.20
CA GLY A 40 -45.30 26.47 -10.43
C GLY A 40 -45.91 25.07 -10.30
N ASP A 41 -46.83 24.90 -9.36
CA ASP A 41 -47.68 23.74 -9.08
C ASP A 41 -48.44 23.20 -10.32
N ARG A 42 -48.45 21.87 -10.53
CA ARG A 42 -49.57 21.11 -11.15
C ARG A 42 -49.64 19.67 -10.62
N ARG A 43 -50.70 19.41 -9.85
CA ARG A 43 -51.23 18.09 -9.46
C ARG A 43 -52.22 17.52 -10.50
N SER A 44 -52.25 16.19 -10.62
CA SER A 44 -53.44 15.28 -10.66
C SER A 44 -52.91 13.87 -11.06
N ALA A 45 -52.99 12.78 -10.29
CA ALA A 45 -54.05 12.08 -9.54
C ALA A 45 -54.76 10.97 -10.36
N GLY A 46 -54.69 9.73 -9.82
CA GLY A 46 -55.53 8.54 -10.10
C GLY A 46 -55.09 7.66 -11.28
N ASP A 47 -55.19 6.33 -11.29
CA ASP A 47 -55.75 5.31 -10.38
C ASP A 47 -55.43 3.90 -10.97
N ASP A 48 -55.68 2.84 -10.17
CA ASP A 48 -55.81 1.40 -10.51
C ASP A 48 -54.52 0.59 -10.80
N GLY A 49 -54.20 -0.56 -10.18
CA GLY A 49 -54.95 -1.45 -9.28
C GLY A 49 -54.71 -2.93 -9.66
N GLY A 50 -54.42 -3.81 -8.66
CA GLY A 50 -54.53 -5.28 -8.73
C GLY A 50 -53.19 -6.06 -8.87
N GLU A 51 -52.60 -6.57 -7.79
CA GLU A 51 -52.87 -7.85 -7.07
C GLU A 51 -52.26 -9.11 -7.71
N GLY A 52 -51.44 -9.83 -6.94
CA GLY A 52 -50.85 -11.12 -7.30
C GLY A 52 -49.89 -11.66 -6.22
N ASP A 53 -50.46 -12.17 -5.13
CA ASP A 53 -49.83 -13.02 -4.12
C ASP A 53 -49.17 -14.27 -4.74
N ALA A 54 -47.96 -14.61 -4.29
CA ALA A 54 -47.49 -15.99 -4.22
C ALA A 54 -46.31 -16.12 -3.24
N ASP A 55 -46.65 -16.52 -2.02
CA ASP A 55 -45.79 -17.25 -1.08
C ASP A 55 -44.96 -18.35 -1.78
N ALA A 56 -43.64 -18.30 -1.62
CA ALA A 56 -42.81 -19.50 -1.63
C ALA A 56 -41.56 -19.25 -0.78
N ALA A 57 -41.69 -19.57 0.52
CA ALA A 57 -40.58 -19.78 1.41
C ALA A 57 -39.62 -20.83 0.82
N ASN A 58 -38.41 -20.42 0.45
CA ASN A 58 -37.31 -21.36 0.20
C ASN A 58 -36.37 -21.36 1.40
N ARG A 59 -36.83 -21.99 2.49
CA ARG A 59 -35.95 -22.58 3.49
C ARG A 59 -35.45 -23.91 2.94
N ALA A 60 -34.28 -23.90 2.32
CA ALA A 60 -33.40 -25.05 2.23
C ALA A 60 -32.18 -24.69 3.10
N SER A 61 -32.25 -24.94 4.40
CA SER A 61 -31.70 -26.14 5.04
C SER A 61 -30.26 -26.40 4.63
N ASP A 62 -29.37 -26.02 5.54
CA ASP A 62 -28.00 -26.48 5.68
C ASP A 62 -27.79 -27.86 5.07
N THR A 63 -26.95 -27.92 4.05
CA THR A 63 -26.13 -29.10 3.82
C THR A 63 -24.75 -28.58 3.51
N ASP A 64 -24.03 -28.38 4.61
CA ASP A 64 -22.59 -28.56 4.74
C ASP A 64 -22.02 -29.41 3.60
N ALA A 65 -21.40 -28.71 2.67
CA ALA A 65 -20.41 -29.27 1.76
C ALA A 65 -19.12 -28.45 1.94
N GLY A 66 -18.67 -28.37 3.20
CA GLY A 66 -17.29 -28.02 3.53
C GLY A 66 -16.35 -29.12 3.05
N ASP A 67 -16.00 -29.09 1.78
CA ASP A 67 -14.78 -29.72 1.27
C ASP A 67 -14.00 -28.66 0.47
N GLY A 68 -13.67 -27.58 1.18
CA GLY A 68 -12.62 -26.65 0.83
C GLY A 68 -11.57 -26.77 1.93
N THR A 69 -10.39 -27.26 1.57
CA THR A 69 -9.20 -27.37 2.42
C THR A 69 -8.75 -25.99 2.89
N ASP A 70 -9.44 -25.40 3.86
CA ASP A 70 -9.04 -24.12 4.42
C ASP A 70 -7.97 -24.35 5.48
N ASP A 71 -6.73 -24.16 5.07
CA ASP A 71 -5.59 -24.22 5.97
C ASP A 71 -5.49 -22.98 6.87
N ARG A 72 -6.32 -21.96 6.62
CA ARG A 72 -6.37 -20.74 7.41
C ARG A 72 -7.32 -20.92 8.61
N GLY A 73 -6.97 -20.33 9.75
CA GLY A 73 -7.86 -20.21 10.91
C GLY A 73 -8.83 -19.04 10.78
N ASP A 74 -9.52 -18.73 11.87
CA ASP A 74 -10.30 -17.50 11.97
C ASP A 74 -9.37 -16.31 12.24
N TRP A 75 -9.75 -15.11 11.79
CA TRP A 75 -9.04 -13.89 12.14
C TRP A 75 -9.33 -13.49 13.58
N GLU A 76 -8.27 -13.23 14.35
CA GLU A 76 -8.35 -12.84 15.76
C GLU A 76 -7.74 -11.45 15.95
N ALA A 77 -8.42 -10.57 16.70
CA ALA A 77 -7.85 -9.30 17.12
C ALA A 77 -6.87 -9.53 18.27
N VAL A 78 -5.67 -8.97 18.16
CA VAL A 78 -4.63 -9.05 19.19
C VAL A 78 -4.37 -7.69 19.83
N GLU A 79 -3.82 -7.70 21.04
CA GLU A 79 -3.50 -6.47 21.76
C GLU A 79 -2.39 -5.70 21.04
N SER A 80 -2.67 -4.42 20.77
CA SER A 80 -1.71 -3.49 20.17
C SER A 80 -1.07 -2.61 21.25
N PRO A 81 0.26 -2.41 21.22
CA PRO A 81 0.93 -1.52 22.16
C PRO A 81 0.69 -0.03 21.85
N THR A 82 -0.12 0.28 20.83
CA THR A 82 -0.42 1.64 20.42
C THR A 82 -1.87 1.77 19.93
N SER A 83 -2.38 3.01 19.98
CA SER A 83 -3.66 3.38 19.34
C SER A 83 -3.45 4.20 18.07
N ARG A 84 -2.20 4.35 17.61
CA ARG A 84 -1.82 5.07 16.39
C ARG A 84 -2.09 4.19 15.16
N THR A 85 -2.45 4.82 14.04
CA THR A 85 -2.70 4.08 12.78
C THR A 85 -1.44 3.34 12.32
N LEU A 86 -1.61 2.09 11.94
CA LEU A 86 -0.58 1.27 11.30
C LEU A 86 -0.89 1.18 9.80
N HIS A 87 0.08 1.53 8.97
CA HIS A 87 -0.09 1.65 7.51
C HIS A 87 0.39 0.42 6.75
N GLY A 88 1.46 -0.23 7.23
CA GLY A 88 2.07 -1.34 6.52
C GLY A 88 2.53 -2.44 7.46
N VAL A 89 2.60 -3.66 6.94
CA VAL A 89 3.08 -4.84 7.65
C VAL A 89 3.82 -5.76 6.68
N VAL A 90 4.95 -6.32 7.12
CA VAL A 90 5.75 -7.31 6.38
C VAL A 90 6.30 -8.38 7.32
N HIS A 91 6.78 -9.48 6.76
CA HIS A 91 7.57 -10.46 7.51
C HIS A 91 9.06 -10.13 7.42
N GLY A 92 9.69 -9.87 8.56
CA GLY A 92 11.14 -9.89 8.72
C GLY A 92 11.66 -11.30 9.01
N GLN A 93 12.97 -11.42 9.24
CA GLN A 93 13.65 -12.70 9.44
C GLN A 93 13.21 -13.47 10.70
N ASP A 94 12.71 -12.77 11.70
CA ASP A 94 12.34 -13.30 13.01
C ASP A 94 10.85 -13.09 13.36
N GLY A 95 10.04 -12.59 12.42
CA GLY A 95 8.60 -12.43 12.59
C GLY A 95 8.00 -11.23 11.85
N PRO A 96 6.69 -10.99 12.03
CA PRO A 96 6.00 -9.82 11.50
C PRO A 96 6.47 -8.48 12.10
N TYR A 97 6.52 -7.46 11.25
CA TYR A 97 6.77 -6.06 11.62
C TYR A 97 5.73 -5.14 11.01
N ALA A 98 5.28 -4.14 11.77
CA ALA A 98 4.30 -3.17 11.31
C ALA A 98 4.79 -1.73 11.52
N CYS A 99 4.59 -0.86 10.54
CA CYS A 99 4.94 0.56 10.63
C CYS A 99 3.69 1.45 10.65
N GLY A 100 3.82 2.67 11.18
CA GLY A 100 2.68 3.58 11.26
C GLY A 100 2.99 5.02 11.61
N GLU A 101 1.96 5.72 12.09
CA GLU A 101 2.02 7.13 12.48
C GLU A 101 3.09 7.41 13.54
N GLY A 102 3.72 8.58 13.42
CA GLY A 102 4.71 9.03 14.38
C GLY A 102 6.05 8.29 14.31
N GLY A 103 6.33 7.59 13.21
CA GLY A 103 7.61 6.90 13.03
C GLY A 103 7.67 5.52 13.68
N LEU A 104 6.52 4.94 14.01
CA LEU A 104 6.47 3.70 14.77
C LEU A 104 6.94 2.51 13.93
N LEU A 105 7.68 1.63 14.58
CA LEU A 105 7.89 0.25 14.15
C LEU A 105 7.54 -0.69 15.31
N LEU A 106 6.63 -1.63 15.04
CA LEU A 106 6.25 -2.70 15.94
C LEU A 106 6.82 -4.02 15.45
N HIS A 107 7.13 -4.92 16.38
CA HIS A 107 7.57 -6.29 16.12
C HIS A 107 6.71 -7.29 16.88
N ARG A 108 6.31 -8.36 16.20
CA ARG A 108 5.60 -9.47 16.83
C ARG A 108 6.58 -10.48 17.43
N THR A 109 6.69 -10.46 18.74
CA THR A 109 7.47 -11.43 19.52
C THR A 109 6.60 -12.59 20.02
N GLY A 110 7.18 -13.65 20.57
CA GLY A 110 6.41 -14.76 21.17
C GLY A 110 5.41 -14.35 22.27
N ASP A 111 5.63 -13.19 22.91
CA ASP A 111 4.76 -12.65 23.97
C ASP A 111 3.73 -11.62 23.45
N GLY A 112 3.69 -11.37 22.14
CA GLY A 112 2.84 -10.36 21.50
C GLY A 112 3.62 -9.22 20.84
N TRP A 113 2.88 -8.19 20.41
CA TRP A 113 3.41 -7.03 19.70
C TRP A 113 4.10 -6.04 20.65
N ARG A 114 5.29 -5.55 20.25
CA ARG A 114 6.08 -4.59 21.01
C ARG A 114 6.57 -3.47 20.10
N VAL A 115 6.67 -2.26 20.65
CA VAL A 115 7.32 -1.14 19.97
C VAL A 115 8.83 -1.38 19.96
N VAL A 116 9.45 -1.38 18.78
CA VAL A 116 10.91 -1.45 18.60
C VAL A 116 11.49 -0.09 18.21
N LEU A 117 10.74 0.72 17.45
CA LEU A 117 11.06 2.12 17.20
C LEU A 117 9.86 2.99 17.60
N GLU A 118 10.11 3.97 18.48
CA GLU A 118 9.12 4.99 18.83
C GLU A 118 9.11 6.15 17.83
N ARG A 119 10.21 6.30 17.08
CA ARG A 119 10.46 7.37 16.10
C ARG A 119 11.25 6.80 14.92
N GLY A 120 10.87 7.19 13.72
CA GLY A 120 11.46 6.71 12.48
C GLY A 120 12.64 7.56 12.00
N PRO A 121 13.08 7.35 10.75
CA PRO A 121 14.06 8.20 10.07
C PRO A 121 13.68 9.69 10.10
N GLY A 122 14.69 10.56 10.05
CA GLY A 122 14.55 12.02 10.04
C GLY A 122 14.39 12.65 11.42
N VAL A 123 14.58 11.87 12.50
CA VAL A 123 14.43 12.24 13.93
C VAL A 123 13.14 13.01 14.27
N SER A 124 12.13 12.87 13.42
CA SER A 124 10.82 13.51 13.52
C SER A 124 9.75 12.45 13.75
N GLU A 125 8.58 12.86 14.23
CA GLU A 125 7.42 11.97 14.39
C GLU A 125 6.66 11.86 13.04
N ASN A 126 7.41 11.68 11.95
CA ASN A 126 6.84 11.54 10.61
C ASN A 126 6.17 10.16 10.49
N THR A 127 4.98 10.12 9.89
CA THR A 127 4.30 8.86 9.59
C THR A 127 5.12 8.02 8.62
N LEU A 128 5.29 6.73 8.92
CA LEU A 128 5.81 5.75 7.97
C LEU A 128 4.62 5.16 7.22
N ARG A 129 4.51 5.49 5.93
CA ARG A 129 3.37 5.13 5.07
C ARG A 129 3.51 3.74 4.47
N SER A 130 4.73 3.31 4.18
CA SER A 130 4.99 2.02 3.56
C SER A 130 6.24 1.36 4.12
N ILE A 131 6.23 0.03 4.12
CA ILE A 131 7.31 -0.83 4.59
C ILE A 131 7.48 -1.99 3.61
N ALA A 132 8.74 -2.32 3.29
CA ALA A 132 9.10 -3.44 2.43
C ALA A 132 10.30 -4.17 3.03
N ALA A 133 10.31 -5.50 2.96
CA ALA A 133 11.42 -6.32 3.44
C ALA A 133 12.28 -6.78 2.26
N THR A 134 13.57 -6.97 2.49
CA THR A 134 14.41 -7.79 1.60
C THR A 134 13.92 -9.23 1.57
N ASP A 135 14.29 -10.00 0.55
CA ASP A 135 13.81 -11.39 0.38
C ASP A 135 14.20 -12.28 1.57
N ASP A 136 15.37 -12.03 2.16
CA ASP A 136 15.85 -12.68 3.37
C ASP A 136 15.25 -12.10 4.67
N GLY A 137 14.47 -11.02 4.59
CA GLY A 137 13.84 -10.36 5.74
C GLY A 137 14.81 -9.77 6.75
N CYS A 138 16.11 -9.70 6.44
CA CYS A 138 17.12 -9.15 7.35
C CYS A 138 17.06 -7.63 7.43
N ARG A 139 16.52 -6.97 6.39
CA ARG A 139 16.39 -5.51 6.33
C ARG A 139 14.97 -5.10 5.98
N LEU A 140 14.45 -4.14 6.73
CA LEU A 140 13.11 -3.56 6.56
C LEU A 140 13.27 -2.12 6.13
N TRP A 141 12.88 -1.79 4.91
CA TRP A 141 12.88 -0.43 4.38
C TRP A 141 11.57 0.27 4.68
N PHE A 142 11.64 1.58 4.97
CA PHE A 142 10.48 2.41 5.27
C PHE A 142 10.49 3.67 4.43
N ALA A 143 9.31 4.09 3.99
CA ALA A 143 9.11 5.36 3.33
C ALA A 143 7.89 6.08 3.94
N GLY A 144 7.96 7.41 4.01
CA GLY A 144 6.89 8.19 4.60
C GLY A 144 7.01 9.70 4.44
N ASP A 145 6.40 10.40 5.40
CA ASP A 145 6.13 11.84 5.33
C ASP A 145 7.43 12.67 5.33
N SER A 146 7.37 13.82 4.67
CA SER A 146 8.46 14.80 4.65
C SER A 146 9.81 14.21 4.21
N GLY A 147 9.79 13.27 3.28
CA GLY A 147 10.98 12.58 2.79
C GLY A 147 11.56 11.54 3.74
N ALA A 148 10.84 11.12 4.79
CA ALA A 148 11.30 10.07 5.70
C ALA A 148 11.61 8.79 4.92
N LEU A 149 12.86 8.34 4.98
CA LEU A 149 13.34 7.17 4.26
C LEU A 149 14.48 6.53 5.06
N GLY A 150 14.47 5.21 5.16
CA GLY A 150 15.52 4.49 5.87
C GLY A 150 15.28 3.00 5.91
N PHE A 151 16.15 2.28 6.61
CA PHE A 151 15.92 0.87 6.89
C PHE A 151 16.30 0.49 8.31
N TYR A 152 15.69 -0.58 8.80
CA TYR A 152 15.97 -1.23 10.07
C TYR A 152 16.62 -2.58 9.79
N ASP A 153 17.81 -2.81 10.34
CA ASP A 153 18.47 -4.10 10.33
C ASP A 153 17.90 -4.96 11.48
N VAL A 154 17.33 -6.10 11.12
CA VAL A 154 16.65 -6.98 12.06
C VAL A 154 17.63 -7.72 12.96
N ALA A 155 18.86 -7.98 12.49
CA ALA A 155 19.83 -8.80 13.22
C ALA A 155 20.42 -8.05 14.42
N ASP A 156 20.73 -6.76 14.26
CA ASP A 156 21.34 -5.95 15.32
C ASP A 156 20.43 -4.84 15.87
N GLY A 157 19.25 -4.64 15.27
CA GLY A 157 18.27 -3.65 15.68
C GLY A 157 18.67 -2.21 15.33
N HIS A 158 19.49 -2.03 14.29
CA HIS A 158 19.98 -0.72 13.90
C HIS A 158 19.07 -0.04 12.88
N LEU A 159 18.66 1.20 13.17
CA LEU A 159 17.98 2.09 12.24
C LEU A 159 19.02 2.95 11.49
N SER A 160 19.04 2.84 10.16
CA SER A 160 19.77 3.73 9.27
C SER A 160 18.81 4.76 8.65
N ASP A 161 19.20 6.03 8.75
CA ASP A 161 18.40 7.17 8.31
C ASP A 161 18.95 7.74 6.99
N TYR A 162 18.10 7.76 5.98
CA TYR A 162 18.38 8.27 4.65
C TYR A 162 17.31 9.28 4.21
N SER A 163 16.71 9.96 5.17
CA SER A 163 15.62 10.90 4.91
C SER A 163 16.08 12.05 4.01
N ALA A 164 15.15 12.52 3.20
CA ALA A 164 15.37 13.52 2.16
C ALA A 164 16.50 13.16 1.16
N PRO A 165 16.45 11.96 0.53
CA PRO A 165 17.46 11.60 -0.46
C PRO A 165 17.44 12.62 -1.60
N MET A 166 18.62 13.06 -2.03
CA MET A 166 18.75 14.09 -3.08
C MET A 166 17.94 15.37 -2.79
N GLU A 167 17.82 15.75 -1.51
CA GLU A 167 17.06 16.91 -1.03
C GLU A 167 15.53 16.80 -1.25
N LYS A 168 15.02 15.63 -1.64
CA LYS A 168 13.58 15.41 -1.85
C LYS A 168 12.84 15.24 -0.53
N THR A 169 12.06 16.25 -0.16
CA THR A 169 11.26 16.28 1.08
C THR A 169 9.77 16.01 0.85
N SER A 170 9.38 15.63 -0.38
CA SER A 170 8.03 15.17 -0.67
C SER A 170 7.66 13.94 0.16
N THR A 171 6.38 13.73 0.40
CA THR A 171 5.88 12.49 1.01
C THR A 171 6.16 11.32 0.10
N TRP A 172 6.85 10.30 0.60
CA TRP A 172 6.92 9.01 -0.05
C TRP A 172 5.66 8.20 0.28
N GLU A 173 4.97 7.74 -0.75
CA GLU A 173 3.68 7.05 -0.63
C GLU A 173 3.88 5.54 -0.56
N ALA A 174 4.81 4.99 -1.33
CA ALA A 174 5.03 3.55 -1.42
C ALA A 174 6.51 3.20 -1.63
N ILE A 175 6.90 2.01 -1.18
CA ILE A 175 8.25 1.46 -1.35
C ILE A 175 8.18 -0.02 -1.71
N ALA A 176 8.99 -0.43 -2.68
CA ALA A 176 9.18 -1.83 -3.08
C ALA A 176 10.65 -2.20 -2.98
N VAL A 177 10.93 -3.43 -2.55
CA VAL A 177 12.28 -3.99 -2.41
C VAL A 177 12.29 -5.34 -3.12
N ALA A 178 13.31 -5.58 -3.94
CA ALA A 178 13.57 -6.86 -4.58
C ALA A 178 15.01 -7.29 -4.31
N GLY A 179 15.23 -8.55 -3.94
CA GLY A 179 16.57 -9.09 -3.67
C GLY A 179 16.88 -9.22 -2.18
N ARG A 180 17.98 -9.92 -1.91
CA ARG A 180 18.50 -10.16 -0.55
C ARG A 180 19.24 -8.94 -0.03
N THR A 181 19.46 -8.90 1.29
CA THR A 181 20.24 -7.83 1.91
C THR A 181 21.67 -7.78 1.35
N GLY A 182 22.10 -6.59 0.94
CA GLY A 182 23.35 -6.30 0.25
C GLY A 182 23.28 -6.33 -1.28
N GLU A 183 22.19 -6.87 -1.85
CA GLU A 183 21.95 -6.96 -3.31
C GLU A 183 20.61 -6.34 -3.71
N GLU A 184 19.93 -5.69 -2.75
CA GLU A 184 18.57 -5.25 -2.96
C GLU A 184 18.48 -4.04 -3.92
N ARG A 185 17.44 -4.08 -4.74
CA ARG A 185 16.96 -2.97 -5.57
C ARG A 185 15.70 -2.43 -4.93
N VAL A 186 15.63 -1.12 -4.80
CA VAL A 186 14.57 -0.41 -4.10
C VAL A 186 13.95 0.60 -5.06
N ARG A 187 12.62 0.69 -5.04
CA ARG A 187 11.86 1.72 -5.74
C ARG A 187 11.03 2.47 -4.72
N ILE A 188 11.14 3.79 -4.72
CA ILE A 188 10.41 4.65 -3.79
C ILE A 188 9.55 5.62 -4.60
N ALA A 189 8.25 5.58 -4.40
CA ALA A 189 7.29 6.37 -5.15
C ALA A 189 6.65 7.47 -4.30
N ASN A 190 6.26 8.60 -4.92
CA ASN A 190 5.66 9.73 -4.20
C ASN A 190 4.33 10.24 -4.80
N GLY A 191 3.76 11.22 -4.09
CA GLY A 191 2.49 11.84 -4.46
C GLY A 191 2.52 12.68 -5.73
N SER A 192 3.70 13.00 -6.26
CA SER A 192 3.88 13.70 -7.53
C SER A 192 4.10 12.74 -8.71
N GLY A 193 3.94 11.44 -8.51
CA GLY A 193 4.14 10.45 -9.57
C GLY A 193 5.60 10.16 -9.92
N GLU A 194 6.53 10.60 -9.08
CA GLU A 194 7.94 10.28 -9.22
C GLU A 194 8.24 8.91 -8.61
N VAL A 195 9.13 8.15 -9.25
CA VAL A 195 9.76 6.93 -8.73
C VAL A 195 11.27 7.16 -8.67
N LEU A 196 11.85 7.00 -7.50
CA LEU A 196 13.30 7.03 -7.25
C LEU A 196 13.86 5.61 -7.28
N ASP A 197 14.86 5.39 -8.12
CA ASP A 197 15.70 4.18 -8.10
C ASP A 197 16.71 4.23 -6.94
N CYS A 198 16.90 3.09 -6.30
CA CYS A 198 17.97 2.89 -5.35
C CYS A 198 18.51 1.46 -5.45
N THR A 199 19.83 1.33 -5.45
CA THR A 199 20.53 0.06 -5.21
C THR A 199 21.31 0.14 -3.91
N VAL A 200 21.83 -0.99 -3.44
CA VAL A 200 22.71 -1.03 -2.28
C VAL A 200 24.08 -1.55 -2.69
N GLU A 201 25.12 -0.76 -2.36
CA GLU A 201 26.52 -1.12 -2.56
C GLU A 201 27.27 -0.99 -1.24
N ASP A 202 28.00 -2.04 -0.84
CA ASP A 202 28.72 -2.09 0.44
C ASP A 202 27.84 -1.72 1.66
N GLY A 203 26.56 -2.10 1.60
CA GLY A 203 25.56 -1.81 2.64
C GLY A 203 25.04 -0.37 2.65
N CYS A 204 25.50 0.48 1.75
CA CYS A 204 25.04 1.87 1.61
C CYS A 204 24.10 2.02 0.41
N PRO A 205 23.00 2.77 0.53
CA PRO A 205 22.15 3.13 -0.59
C PRO A 205 22.90 3.99 -1.62
N VAL A 206 22.74 3.65 -2.89
CA VAL A 206 23.15 4.44 -4.05
C VAL A 206 21.88 4.89 -4.75
N TRP A 207 21.69 6.21 -4.85
CA TRP A 207 20.50 6.82 -5.44
C TRP A 207 20.66 6.97 -6.94
N GLY A 208 19.71 6.41 -7.69
CA GLY A 208 19.65 6.50 -9.14
C GLY A 208 18.87 7.71 -9.63
N GLU A 209 18.34 7.59 -10.83
CA GLU A 209 17.50 8.63 -11.44
C GLU A 209 16.08 8.65 -10.86
N VAL A 210 15.41 9.77 -11.09
CA VAL A 210 14.01 9.97 -10.73
C VAL A 210 13.23 9.99 -12.04
N VAL A 211 12.23 9.13 -12.14
CA VAL A 211 11.40 8.97 -13.34
C VAL A 211 9.93 9.20 -13.01
N GLU A 212 9.12 9.57 -14.01
CA GLU A 212 7.68 9.76 -13.86
C GLU A 212 6.91 8.84 -14.83
N PRO A 213 6.58 7.59 -14.42
CA PRO A 213 5.96 6.63 -15.32
C PRO A 213 4.64 7.11 -15.94
N GLY A 214 3.85 7.85 -15.15
CA GLY A 214 2.52 8.32 -15.52
C GLY A 214 2.37 9.82 -15.73
N GLY A 215 3.47 10.57 -15.80
CA GLY A 215 3.44 12.02 -16.03
C GLY A 215 2.82 12.84 -14.89
N GLY A 216 3.03 12.40 -13.64
CA GLY A 216 2.82 13.25 -12.46
C GLY A 216 1.66 12.90 -11.53
N SER A 217 0.90 11.83 -11.80
CA SER A 217 -0.18 11.36 -10.90
C SER A 217 0.40 10.64 -9.69
N THR A 218 -0.16 10.84 -8.50
CA THR A 218 0.22 10.13 -7.27
C THR A 218 0.35 8.63 -7.53
N ILE A 219 1.46 8.04 -7.09
CA ILE A 219 1.69 6.59 -7.15
C ILE A 219 1.44 6.01 -5.74
N PRO A 220 0.21 5.56 -5.42
CA PRO A 220 -0.12 5.06 -4.10
C PRO A 220 0.43 3.65 -3.83
N GLY A 221 0.84 2.92 -4.88
CA GLY A 221 1.34 1.56 -4.76
C GLY A 221 2.46 1.26 -5.74
N ILE A 222 3.52 0.65 -5.22
CA ILE A 222 4.60 0.04 -5.99
C ILE A 222 4.96 -1.30 -5.34
N THR A 223 5.24 -2.31 -6.14
CA THR A 223 5.57 -3.66 -5.65
C THR A 223 6.63 -4.32 -6.51
N ALA A 224 7.41 -5.20 -5.89
CA ALA A 224 8.34 -6.08 -6.60
C ALA A 224 7.61 -7.38 -6.97
N GLY A 225 7.80 -7.82 -8.20
CA GLY A 225 7.39 -9.13 -8.69
C GLY A 225 8.60 -9.90 -9.25
N PRO A 226 8.38 -11.14 -9.71
CA PRO A 226 9.44 -11.98 -10.27
C PRO A 226 10.07 -11.37 -11.54
N ASP A 227 9.28 -10.68 -12.34
CA ASP A 227 9.70 -10.14 -13.64
C ASP A 227 10.01 -8.64 -13.62
N GLY A 228 10.12 -8.04 -12.43
CA GLY A 228 10.44 -6.62 -12.26
C GLY A 228 9.56 -5.89 -11.26
N PHE A 229 9.42 -4.57 -11.41
CA PHE A 229 8.60 -3.74 -10.53
C PHE A 229 7.30 -3.34 -11.22
N TYR A 230 6.25 -3.17 -10.41
CA TYR A 230 4.94 -2.73 -10.88
C TYR A 230 4.49 -1.54 -10.06
N ALA A 231 4.02 -0.49 -10.73
CA ALA A 231 3.50 0.72 -10.12
C ALA A 231 2.09 1.02 -10.61
N ILE A 232 1.29 1.65 -9.77
CA ILE A 232 -0.06 2.13 -10.09
C ILE A 232 -0.17 3.60 -9.77
N ASP A 233 -1.05 4.32 -10.47
CA ASP A 233 -1.36 5.71 -10.13
C ASP A 233 -2.85 5.93 -9.83
N THR A 234 -3.16 7.07 -9.22
CA THR A 234 -4.55 7.46 -8.90
C THR A 234 -5.39 7.83 -10.12
N SER A 235 -4.78 7.97 -11.30
CA SER A 235 -5.46 8.23 -12.58
C SER A 235 -5.81 6.95 -13.33
N GLY A 236 -5.62 5.78 -12.71
CA GLY A 236 -5.91 4.46 -13.29
C GLY A 236 -4.79 3.91 -14.17
N GLY A 237 -3.60 4.49 -14.12
CA GLY A 237 -2.39 3.97 -14.74
C GLY A 237 -1.85 2.74 -14.01
N ALA A 238 -1.28 1.81 -14.78
CA ALA A 238 -0.43 0.75 -14.27
C ALA A 238 0.78 0.60 -15.18
N TYR A 239 1.95 0.39 -14.57
CA TYR A 239 3.26 0.46 -15.20
C TYR A 239 4.10 -0.73 -14.76
N ARG A 240 4.99 -1.20 -15.63
CA ARG A 240 5.96 -2.26 -15.37
C ARG A 240 7.36 -1.77 -15.74
N GLU A 241 8.30 -1.97 -14.84
CA GLU A 241 9.74 -1.92 -15.13
C GLU A 241 10.26 -3.35 -15.13
N ALA A 242 10.83 -3.81 -16.25
CA ALA A 242 11.35 -5.16 -16.35
C ALA A 242 12.58 -5.37 -15.45
N ALA A 243 12.77 -6.58 -14.92
CA ALA A 243 13.99 -6.91 -14.18
C ALA A 243 15.24 -6.72 -15.06
N ALA A 244 16.33 -6.21 -14.47
CA ALA A 244 17.60 -6.01 -15.17
C ALA A 244 18.11 -7.33 -15.77
N GLY A 245 17.98 -7.49 -17.09
CA GLY A 245 18.26 -8.72 -17.83
C GLY A 245 17.16 -9.14 -18.82
N ASP A 246 15.93 -8.64 -18.62
CA ASP A 246 14.76 -8.87 -19.50
C ASP A 246 14.46 -7.66 -20.41
N ALA A 247 15.33 -6.65 -20.44
CA ALA A 247 15.25 -5.57 -21.42
C ALA A 247 15.48 -6.15 -22.83
N THR A 248 14.43 -6.66 -23.45
CA THR A 248 14.41 -6.92 -24.88
C THR A 248 14.75 -5.62 -25.57
N ALA A 249 15.91 -5.59 -26.23
CA ALA A 249 16.28 -4.53 -27.14
C ALA A 249 15.12 -4.26 -28.13
N GLY A 250 14.38 -3.19 -27.91
CA GLY A 250 13.28 -2.72 -28.75
C GLY A 250 13.11 -1.22 -28.52
N GLY A 251 13.31 -0.30 -29.47
CA GLY A 251 13.58 -0.50 -30.89
C GLY A 251 14.44 0.62 -31.48
N THR A 252 15.47 0.21 -32.23
CA THR A 252 15.97 1.01 -33.35
C THR A 252 15.04 0.81 -34.54
N ASP A 253 14.09 1.73 -34.78
CA ASP A 253 13.74 2.13 -36.14
C ASP A 253 13.03 3.50 -36.15
N GLY A 254 13.41 4.34 -37.11
CA GLY A 254 12.96 5.72 -37.23
C GLY A 254 13.93 6.64 -37.96
N SER A 255 14.78 6.08 -38.84
CA SER A 255 15.50 6.89 -39.83
C SER A 255 14.51 7.38 -40.90
N THR A 256 13.84 8.50 -40.65
CA THR A 256 13.30 9.32 -41.75
C THR A 256 14.31 10.41 -42.05
N GLU A 257 15.04 10.26 -43.16
CA GLU A 257 15.73 11.35 -43.82
C GLU A 257 14.76 12.54 -43.97
N ARG A 258 14.98 13.62 -43.20
CA ARG A 258 14.28 14.89 -43.43
C ARG A 258 14.91 15.59 -44.64
N ASP A 259 14.09 15.81 -45.65
CA ASP A 259 14.33 16.75 -46.75
C ASP A 259 14.60 18.16 -46.17
N PRO A 260 15.75 18.80 -46.45
CA PRO A 260 16.10 20.09 -45.88
C PRO A 260 15.49 21.23 -46.72
N ARG A 261 14.17 21.29 -46.81
CA ARG A 261 13.43 22.48 -47.27
C ARG A 261 12.08 22.50 -46.59
N ASP A 262 12.00 23.24 -45.49
CA ASP A 262 10.93 24.20 -45.21
C ASP A 262 11.13 24.71 -43.79
N GLY A 263 11.38 26.02 -43.68
CA GLY A 263 11.55 26.72 -42.43
C GLY A 263 10.30 27.50 -42.10
N GLU A 264 9.60 27.10 -41.04
CA GLU A 264 8.67 27.93 -40.28
C GLU A 264 8.89 27.67 -38.78
N PRO A 265 8.94 28.71 -37.92
CA PRO A 265 9.01 28.52 -36.48
C PRO A 265 7.59 28.37 -35.93
N ALA A 266 7.27 27.20 -35.40
CA ALA A 266 6.06 26.99 -34.62
C ALA A 266 6.43 27.02 -33.12
N ASP A 267 5.96 28.07 -32.44
CA ASP A 267 5.78 28.08 -30.99
C ASP A 267 4.96 26.83 -30.62
N THR A 268 5.62 25.84 -30.02
CA THR A 268 4.97 24.65 -29.49
C THR A 268 5.32 24.58 -28.02
N GLU A 269 4.30 24.78 -27.18
CA GLU A 269 4.33 24.47 -25.76
C GLU A 269 4.82 23.02 -25.56
N PRO A 270 5.53 22.70 -24.46
CA PRO A 270 6.00 21.33 -24.24
C PRO A 270 4.80 20.40 -24.09
N THR A 271 4.55 19.62 -25.13
CA THR A 271 3.62 18.49 -25.12
C THR A 271 4.27 17.31 -24.41
N ASP A 272 3.53 16.77 -23.43
CA ASP A 272 3.57 15.42 -22.87
C ASP A 272 4.92 14.71 -22.89
N THR A 273 5.53 14.62 -21.71
CA THR A 273 6.69 13.76 -21.42
C THR A 273 6.38 12.34 -21.89
N GLU A 274 7.04 11.92 -22.98
CA GLU A 274 7.08 10.52 -23.41
C GLU A 274 7.53 9.68 -22.21
N PRO A 275 6.95 8.48 -21.99
CA PRO A 275 7.41 7.60 -20.92
C PRO A 275 8.93 7.45 -21.06
N THR A 276 9.66 7.62 -19.96
CA THR A 276 11.08 7.27 -19.96
C THR A 276 11.18 5.80 -20.38
N ASP A 277 12.14 5.45 -21.24
CA ASP A 277 12.33 4.12 -21.86
C ASP A 277 12.44 2.93 -20.86
N GLU A 278 12.23 3.17 -19.56
CA GLU A 278 12.39 2.23 -18.45
C GLU A 278 11.05 1.66 -17.92
N TRP A 279 9.93 2.38 -18.04
CA TRP A 279 8.61 1.93 -17.54
C TRP A 279 7.58 1.77 -18.66
N ASP A 280 7.17 0.53 -18.89
CA ASP A 280 6.12 0.18 -19.84
C ASP A 280 4.74 0.39 -19.23
N ARG A 281 3.88 1.14 -19.93
CA ARG A 281 2.48 1.29 -19.52
C ARG A 281 1.67 0.05 -19.89
N ILE A 282 1.32 -0.75 -18.88
CA ILE A 282 0.51 -1.96 -19.00
C ILE A 282 -0.98 -1.75 -18.62
N GLY A 283 -1.35 -0.51 -18.29
CA GLY A 283 -2.57 -0.05 -17.60
C GLY A 283 -3.93 -0.71 -17.87
N VAL A 284 -4.86 -0.43 -16.97
CA VAL A 284 -6.27 -0.84 -17.08
C VAL A 284 -7.02 0.18 -17.95
N ARG A 285 -7.48 -0.24 -19.14
CA ARG A 285 -8.25 0.64 -20.02
C ARG A 285 -9.58 1.04 -19.36
N ASN A 286 -9.78 2.35 -19.18
CA ASN A 286 -10.95 2.94 -18.55
C ASN A 286 -11.19 2.43 -17.12
N ALA A 287 -10.15 2.33 -16.30
CA ALA A 287 -10.36 2.27 -14.85
C ALA A 287 -11.25 3.46 -14.44
N GLN A 288 -12.31 3.19 -13.69
CA GLN A 288 -13.26 4.20 -13.20
C GLN A 288 -13.17 4.37 -11.69
N VAL A 289 -12.08 3.88 -11.08
CA VAL A 289 -11.86 3.87 -9.64
C VAL A 289 -10.41 4.25 -9.35
N ASP A 290 -10.21 4.88 -8.20
CA ASP A 290 -8.86 5.13 -7.68
C ASP A 290 -8.21 3.81 -7.28
N PHE A 291 -6.95 3.63 -7.66
CA PHE A 291 -6.15 2.50 -7.21
C PHE A 291 -5.53 2.80 -5.84
N GLN A 292 -5.36 1.77 -5.03
CA GLN A 292 -4.94 1.89 -3.63
C GLN A 292 -3.69 1.07 -3.33
N ASP A 293 -3.59 -0.13 -3.91
CA ASP A 293 -2.46 -1.04 -3.68
C ASP A 293 -2.27 -1.96 -4.90
N VAL A 294 -1.05 -2.45 -5.07
CA VAL A 294 -0.67 -3.38 -6.12
C VAL A 294 0.16 -4.50 -5.52
N TRP A 295 -0.11 -5.73 -5.95
CA TRP A 295 0.67 -6.90 -5.60
C TRP A 295 1.00 -7.70 -6.85
N ALA A 296 2.24 -8.14 -6.97
CA ALA A 296 2.71 -8.99 -8.07
C ALA A 296 3.29 -10.28 -7.51
N GLY A 297 2.92 -11.40 -8.13
CA GLY A 297 3.58 -12.69 -7.91
C GLY A 297 3.72 -13.46 -9.21
N ASP A 298 4.11 -14.73 -9.12
CA ASP A 298 4.51 -15.56 -10.27
C ASP A 298 3.44 -15.72 -11.37
N GLU A 299 2.17 -15.76 -10.99
CA GLU A 299 1.09 -16.08 -11.95
C GLU A 299 0.20 -14.88 -12.28
N SER A 300 0.24 -13.82 -11.48
CA SER A 300 -0.73 -12.72 -11.60
C SER A 300 -0.26 -11.46 -10.89
N VAL A 301 -0.69 -10.32 -11.43
CA VAL A 301 -0.65 -9.02 -10.75
C VAL A 301 -2.07 -8.64 -10.35
N PHE A 302 -2.24 -8.16 -9.12
CA PHE A 302 -3.50 -7.66 -8.60
C PHE A 302 -3.39 -6.18 -8.29
N ILE A 303 -4.42 -5.42 -8.66
CA ILE A 303 -4.62 -4.02 -8.23
C ILE A 303 -5.86 -3.96 -7.36
N ALA A 304 -5.71 -3.44 -6.15
CA ALA A 304 -6.81 -3.08 -5.27
C ALA A 304 -7.34 -1.69 -5.65
N GLY A 305 -8.66 -1.56 -5.83
CA GLY A 305 -9.31 -0.30 -6.16
C GLY A 305 -10.38 0.12 -5.15
N ALA A 306 -10.91 1.32 -5.36
CA ALA A 306 -12.08 1.80 -4.64
C ALA A 306 -13.32 0.91 -4.89
N ASP A 307 -14.33 1.06 -4.03
CA ASP A 307 -15.65 0.42 -4.14
C ASP A 307 -15.65 -1.12 -4.21
N GLY A 308 -14.63 -1.77 -3.67
CA GLY A 308 -14.57 -3.23 -3.55
C GLY A 308 -14.24 -3.93 -4.87
N ILE A 309 -13.64 -3.22 -5.82
CA ILE A 309 -13.17 -3.76 -7.09
C ILE A 309 -11.67 -4.04 -7.00
N ALA A 310 -11.25 -5.19 -7.52
CA ALA A 310 -9.86 -5.47 -7.84
C ALA A 310 -9.70 -5.73 -9.34
N TYR A 311 -8.49 -5.58 -9.87
CA TYR A 311 -8.15 -5.98 -11.23
C TYR A 311 -7.08 -7.05 -11.18
N ARG A 312 -7.24 -8.13 -11.94
CA ARG A 312 -6.21 -9.15 -12.11
C ARG A 312 -5.62 -9.05 -13.51
N TYR A 313 -4.32 -8.89 -13.61
CA TYR A 313 -3.57 -8.96 -14.84
C TYR A 313 -3.19 -10.41 -15.14
N ASP A 314 -3.48 -10.82 -16.36
CA ASP A 314 -2.97 -12.04 -16.96
C ASP A 314 -1.80 -11.64 -17.90
N PRO A 315 -0.54 -11.94 -17.54
CA PRO A 315 0.61 -11.54 -18.34
C PRO A 315 0.70 -12.26 -19.69
N ASP A 316 0.17 -13.49 -19.80
CA ASP A 316 0.16 -14.24 -21.06
C ASP A 316 -0.80 -13.62 -22.08
N CYS A 317 -1.91 -13.07 -21.59
CA CYS A 317 -2.94 -12.44 -22.43
C CYS A 317 -2.81 -10.91 -22.51
N GLU A 318 -1.87 -10.32 -21.76
CA GLU A 318 -1.72 -8.88 -21.55
C GLU A 318 -3.05 -8.18 -21.23
N ASN A 319 -3.88 -8.82 -20.40
CA ASN A 319 -5.26 -8.38 -20.20
C ASN A 319 -5.64 -8.26 -18.72
N TRP A 320 -6.31 -7.17 -18.40
CA TRP A 320 -6.88 -6.93 -17.07
C TRP A 320 -8.32 -7.44 -17.00
N THR A 321 -8.60 -8.21 -15.95
CA THR A 321 -9.95 -8.67 -15.63
C THR A 321 -10.45 -7.97 -14.37
N PRO A 322 -11.55 -7.18 -14.43
CA PRO A 322 -12.16 -6.62 -13.24
C PRO A 322 -12.84 -7.72 -12.42
N LEU A 323 -12.63 -7.69 -11.11
CA LEU A 323 -13.15 -8.62 -10.14
C LEU A 323 -13.92 -7.82 -9.09
N HIS A 324 -15.19 -8.16 -8.90
CA HIS A 324 -15.95 -7.67 -7.75
C HIS A 324 -15.54 -8.49 -6.53
N VAL A 325 -14.81 -7.89 -5.61
CA VAL A 325 -14.32 -8.52 -4.37
C VAL A 325 -15.38 -8.41 -3.28
N GLY A 326 -15.92 -7.21 -3.07
CA GLY A 326 -16.85 -6.97 -1.97
C GLY A 326 -17.30 -5.51 -1.88
N GLN A 327 -17.46 -5.02 -0.66
CA GLN A 327 -17.80 -3.64 -0.32
C GLN A 327 -16.62 -2.88 0.30
N GLY A 328 -16.63 -1.56 0.16
CA GLY A 328 -15.62 -0.65 0.69
C GLY A 328 -14.37 -0.60 -0.18
N ALA A 329 -13.65 0.52 -0.15
CA ALA A 329 -12.39 0.63 -0.87
C ALA A 329 -11.39 -0.40 -0.34
N LEU A 330 -10.88 -1.26 -1.24
CA LEU A 330 -9.83 -2.20 -0.92
C LEU A 330 -8.56 -1.41 -0.62
N GLN A 331 -7.85 -1.77 0.44
CA GLN A 331 -6.65 -1.04 0.89
C GLN A 331 -5.39 -1.87 0.69
N ALA A 332 -5.47 -3.19 0.82
CA ALA A 332 -4.38 -4.07 0.43
C ALA A 332 -4.89 -5.39 -0.14
N ILE A 333 -4.14 -5.98 -1.06
CA ILE A 333 -4.42 -7.30 -1.64
C ILE A 333 -3.13 -8.11 -1.74
N ARG A 334 -3.14 -9.37 -1.32
CA ARG A 334 -1.98 -10.26 -1.37
C ARG A 334 -2.42 -11.63 -1.85
N SER A 335 -1.59 -12.30 -2.65
CA SER A 335 -1.84 -13.69 -3.05
C SER A 335 -0.67 -14.58 -2.65
N ARG A 336 -0.97 -15.85 -2.39
CA ARG A 336 0.01 -16.91 -2.22
C ARG A 336 -0.52 -18.18 -2.87
N GLY A 337 0.06 -18.56 -4.00
CA GLY A 337 -0.53 -19.57 -4.87
C GLY A 337 -1.97 -19.19 -5.23
N THR A 338 -2.91 -20.12 -5.03
CA THR A 338 -4.33 -19.92 -5.36
C THR A 338 -5.12 -19.11 -4.33
N ASP A 339 -4.52 -18.79 -3.19
CA ASP A 339 -5.17 -18.15 -2.07
C ASP A 339 -4.85 -16.65 -2.07
N THR A 340 -5.89 -15.84 -2.30
CA THR A 340 -5.80 -14.38 -2.35
C THR A 340 -6.65 -13.78 -1.25
N VAL A 341 -6.07 -12.84 -0.49
CA VAL A 341 -6.77 -12.10 0.56
C VAL A 341 -6.72 -10.61 0.24
N ALA A 342 -7.84 -9.92 0.46
CA ALA A 342 -7.93 -8.48 0.40
C ALA A 342 -8.50 -7.94 1.70
N VAL A 343 -8.00 -6.78 2.14
CA VAL A 343 -8.55 -6.03 3.27
C VAL A 343 -9.07 -4.68 2.80
N ALA A 344 -10.09 -4.17 3.47
CA ALA A 344 -10.77 -2.95 3.05
C ALA A 344 -11.19 -2.07 4.24
N ASN A 345 -11.68 -0.88 3.90
CA ASN A 345 -12.27 0.02 4.87
C ASN A 345 -13.43 -0.62 5.66
N GLY A 346 -13.56 -0.20 6.92
CA GLY A 346 -14.64 -0.69 7.80
C GLY A 346 -14.41 -2.11 8.35
N GLY A 347 -13.15 -2.52 8.50
CA GLY A 347 -12.79 -3.80 9.11
C GLY A 347 -13.19 -5.00 8.28
N ARG A 348 -13.05 -4.93 6.95
CA ARG A 348 -13.50 -6.02 6.06
C ARG A 348 -12.33 -6.81 5.55
N ILE A 349 -12.51 -8.12 5.49
CA ILE A 349 -11.55 -9.08 4.96
C ILE A 349 -12.27 -9.95 3.94
N TYR A 350 -11.66 -10.12 2.78
CA TYR A 350 -12.17 -10.98 1.72
C TYR A 350 -11.13 -12.01 1.36
N GLU A 351 -11.58 -13.22 1.13
CA GLU A 351 -10.75 -14.30 0.65
C GLU A 351 -11.28 -14.84 -0.68
N ARG A 352 -10.33 -15.20 -1.54
CA ARG A 352 -10.53 -16.05 -2.70
C ARG A 352 -9.58 -17.23 -2.59
N ALA A 353 -10.10 -18.36 -2.13
CA ALA A 353 -9.41 -19.65 -2.17
C ALA A 353 -9.31 -20.16 -3.62
N ALA A 354 -8.98 -21.45 -3.82
CA ALA A 354 -8.97 -22.08 -5.15
C ALA A 354 -10.29 -21.94 -5.95
N SER A 355 -11.40 -21.60 -5.27
CA SER A 355 -12.63 -21.15 -5.92
C SER A 355 -12.44 -19.81 -6.64
N VAL A 356 -13.04 -19.65 -7.81
CA VAL A 356 -13.00 -18.36 -8.52
C VAL A 356 -13.76 -17.21 -7.83
N ARG A 357 -14.50 -17.48 -6.75
CA ARG A 357 -15.38 -16.53 -6.05
C ARG A 357 -14.73 -15.96 -4.79
N TRP A 358 -14.94 -14.67 -4.56
CA TRP A 358 -14.60 -13.98 -3.32
C TRP A 358 -15.67 -14.20 -2.24
N THR A 359 -15.22 -14.38 -1.00
CA THR A 359 -16.05 -14.55 0.20
C THR A 359 -15.60 -13.54 1.24
N GLU A 360 -16.55 -12.85 1.88
CA GLU A 360 -16.27 -12.01 3.04
C GLU A 360 -16.07 -12.89 4.28
N LEU A 361 -15.00 -12.63 5.02
CA LEU A 361 -14.68 -13.31 6.28
C LEU A 361 -15.11 -12.43 7.45
N ASP A 362 -15.44 -13.07 8.57
CA ASP A 362 -15.69 -12.37 9.82
C ASP A 362 -14.39 -11.72 10.32
N ALA A 363 -14.46 -10.43 10.62
CA ALA A 363 -13.34 -9.66 11.15
C ALA A 363 -13.71 -9.12 12.53
N PRO A 364 -12.88 -9.34 13.56
CA PRO A 364 -13.16 -8.89 14.93
C PRO A 364 -12.84 -7.40 15.14
N THR A 365 -13.10 -6.55 14.14
CA THR A 365 -12.92 -5.10 14.19
C THR A 365 -13.80 -4.42 13.15
N GLU A 366 -14.18 -3.17 13.41
CA GLU A 366 -14.83 -2.27 12.43
C GLU A 366 -13.85 -1.20 11.91
N GLN A 367 -12.61 -1.19 12.40
CA GLN A 367 -11.58 -0.24 11.97
C GLN A 367 -11.11 -0.56 10.55
N SER A 368 -10.87 0.47 9.73
CA SER A 368 -10.25 0.27 8.41
C SER A 368 -8.91 -0.45 8.54
N LEU A 369 -8.75 -1.51 7.76
CA LEU A 369 -7.51 -2.26 7.62
C LEU A 369 -6.74 -1.70 6.41
N LEU A 370 -5.45 -1.44 6.57
CA LEU A 370 -4.61 -0.72 5.62
C LEU A 370 -3.46 -1.57 5.08
N GLY A 371 -2.86 -2.40 5.93
CA GLY A 371 -1.73 -3.27 5.57
C GLY A 371 -2.10 -4.75 5.71
N LEU A 372 -1.54 -5.58 4.82
CA LEU A 372 -1.72 -7.02 4.83
C LEU A 372 -0.40 -7.74 4.49
N ALA A 373 -0.03 -8.72 5.31
CA ALA A 373 1.06 -9.66 5.06
C ALA A 373 0.55 -11.09 5.21
N LEU A 374 0.75 -11.93 4.19
CA LEU A 374 0.45 -13.35 4.28
C LEU A 374 1.67 -14.10 4.79
N ALA A 375 1.42 -15.14 5.59
CA ALA A 375 2.43 -16.03 6.11
C ALA A 375 3.34 -16.52 4.98
N ARG A 376 4.66 -16.54 5.25
CA ARG A 376 5.64 -17.13 4.33
C ARG A 376 5.51 -18.67 4.30
N SER A 377 5.87 -19.30 3.19
CA SER A 377 5.96 -20.75 3.12
C SER A 377 7.21 -21.24 3.85
N SER A 378 7.10 -22.38 4.53
CA SER A 378 8.28 -23.08 5.08
C SER A 378 9.23 -23.57 3.98
N ALA A 379 8.74 -23.72 2.74
CA ALA A 379 9.57 -24.01 1.56
C ALA A 379 10.36 -22.79 1.06
N ASP A 380 9.85 -21.58 1.31
CA ASP A 380 10.46 -20.30 0.91
C ASP A 380 11.30 -19.69 2.05
N SER A 381 11.21 -20.25 3.25
CA SER A 381 12.04 -19.86 4.39
C SER A 381 13.43 -20.48 4.22
N ASP A 382 14.35 -19.74 3.60
CA ASP A 382 15.80 -20.00 3.51
C ASP A 382 16.47 -20.01 4.92
N GLY A 383 15.95 -20.79 5.87
CA GLY A 383 16.40 -20.82 7.27
C GLY A 383 15.79 -19.75 8.18
N LEU A 384 14.73 -19.09 7.73
CA LEU A 384 14.06 -17.98 8.43
C LEU A 384 13.12 -18.47 9.53
N GLY A 385 13.13 -17.80 10.68
CA GLY A 385 12.17 -18.02 11.75
C GLY A 385 10.81 -17.46 11.34
N THR A 386 10.02 -18.24 10.59
CA THR A 386 8.70 -17.79 10.14
C THR A 386 7.64 -18.16 11.17
N VAL A 387 6.88 -17.17 11.61
CA VAL A 387 5.61 -17.40 12.29
C VAL A 387 4.58 -17.63 11.18
N PRO A 388 3.89 -18.78 11.12
CA PRO A 388 2.92 -19.10 10.07
C PRO A 388 1.59 -18.36 10.33
N VAL A 389 1.64 -17.04 10.29
CA VAL A 389 0.53 -16.15 10.61
C VAL A 389 0.34 -15.13 9.50
N ASP A 390 -0.88 -15.01 9.00
CA ASP A 390 -1.30 -13.88 8.19
C ASP A 390 -1.60 -12.72 9.14
N VAL A 391 -1.18 -11.50 8.79
CA VAL A 391 -1.36 -10.31 9.63
C VAL A 391 -2.00 -9.20 8.83
N ALA A 392 -3.04 -8.58 9.41
CA ALA A 392 -3.63 -7.35 8.91
C ALA A 392 -3.51 -6.25 9.96
N VAL A 393 -3.18 -5.03 9.53
CA VAL A 393 -3.03 -3.86 10.41
C VAL A 393 -3.82 -2.68 9.90
N GLY A 394 -4.16 -1.72 10.76
CA GLY A 394 -4.91 -0.55 10.30
C GLY A 394 -5.12 0.57 11.30
N ALA A 395 -6.24 1.27 11.11
CA ALA A 395 -6.64 2.44 11.90
C ALA A 395 -6.75 2.13 13.40
N GLY A 396 -6.42 3.12 14.22
CA GLY A 396 -6.53 3.01 15.68
C GLY A 396 -5.61 1.96 16.30
N GLY A 397 -4.54 1.55 15.61
CA GLY A 397 -3.63 0.51 16.04
C GLY A 397 -4.20 -0.90 15.92
N ALA A 398 -5.23 -1.12 15.07
CA ALA A 398 -5.79 -2.44 14.85
C ALA A 398 -4.72 -3.43 14.35
N ILE A 399 -4.68 -4.61 14.95
CA ILE A 399 -3.85 -5.74 14.52
C ILE A 399 -4.70 -7.01 14.59
N LEU A 400 -4.81 -7.70 13.46
CA LEU A 400 -5.46 -8.99 13.35
C LEU A 400 -4.43 -10.05 12.96
N GLU A 401 -4.48 -11.20 13.60
CA GLU A 401 -3.66 -12.37 13.30
C GLU A 401 -4.55 -13.52 12.85
N CYS A 402 -4.08 -14.28 11.87
CA CYS A 402 -4.73 -15.51 11.45
C CYS A 402 -3.71 -16.62 11.23
N GLY A 403 -3.78 -17.65 12.06
CA GLY A 403 -2.85 -18.77 11.99
C GLY A 403 -3.09 -19.64 10.75
N ARG A 404 -2.01 -20.09 10.11
CA ARG A 404 -2.09 -21.14 9.09
C ARG A 404 -1.69 -22.50 9.66
N ARG A 405 -2.51 -23.51 9.40
CA ARG A 405 -2.17 -24.92 9.61
C ARG A 405 -1.31 -25.38 8.45
N GLU A 406 -0.26 -26.13 8.74
CA GLU A 406 0.50 -26.78 7.67
C GLU A 406 -0.36 -27.88 7.03
N ARG A 407 -0.49 -27.88 5.70
CA ARG A 407 -1.07 -29.04 5.01
C ARG A 407 -0.22 -30.27 5.32
N PRO A 408 -0.82 -31.40 5.71
CA PRO A 408 -0.10 -32.66 5.69
C PRO A 408 0.35 -32.92 4.25
N THR A 409 1.66 -33.05 4.05
CA THR A 409 2.19 -33.46 2.74
C THR A 409 1.70 -34.88 2.45
N ASP A 410 1.31 -35.15 1.20
CA ASP A 410 0.62 -36.37 0.74
C ASP A 410 1.46 -37.67 0.89
N GLY A 411 2.59 -37.60 1.60
CA GLY A 411 3.45 -38.73 1.96
C GLY A 411 3.03 -39.50 3.21
N ASP A 412 2.14 -38.95 4.05
CA ASP A 412 1.74 -39.57 5.32
C ASP A 412 0.43 -40.40 5.23
N ARG A 413 -0.15 -40.51 4.03
CA ARG A 413 -1.25 -41.45 3.75
C ARG A 413 -0.70 -42.80 3.27
N ARG A 414 -0.03 -43.52 4.16
CA ARG A 414 0.18 -44.97 4.00
C ARG A 414 -0.06 -45.67 5.32
N ASP A 415 -1.24 -46.26 5.45
CA ASP A 415 -1.48 -47.48 6.22
C ASP A 415 -2.33 -48.44 5.39
#